data_AF-A0AAV1EAK5-F1
#
_entry.id   AF-A0AAV1EAK5-F1
#
_cell.length_a   1.000
_cell.length_b   1.000
_cell.length_c   1.000
_cell.angle_alpha   90.00
_cell.angle_beta   90.00
_cell.angle_gamma   90.00
#
_symmetry.space_group_name_H-M   'P 1'
#
loop_
_entity.id
_entity.type
_entity.pdbx_description
1 polymer ?
#
loop_
_entity_poly.entity_id
_entity_poly.type
_entity_poly.pdbx_seq_one_letter_code
_entity_poly.pdbx_strand_id
1 'polypeptide(L)'
;MSLPINNISLTIIPSSTTSTTLPAAPFRPPPPTPSEHSTLEISRRRTTVVLVSFITAPLLLTVSSPPAASAFSLGISGPKDWLKEQKKKSSRYLLAPIDASRNSLRSAYLLLTKGETEFGENDLEEVRKLITSAARDCVVQDRNAFVAFQANTGVEVCTFRLILKNAASLLGDKDPIKLEAEAKLTDMLRSLASLSDITNEISAPVSDNRQKVASALTDALYSLDNFEQGIKDCLEI
;
A
#
# COMPACT_ATOMS: atom_id res chain seq x y z
N MET A 1 -78.57 11.85 -31.50
CA MET A 1 -78.02 13.06 -32.13
C MET A 1 -76.60 12.77 -32.53
N SER A 2 -76.30 12.98 -33.81
CA SER A 2 -75.12 12.53 -34.54
C SER A 2 -73.97 13.55 -34.55
N LEU A 3 -72.80 13.06 -34.97
CA LEU A 3 -71.58 13.73 -35.50
C LEU A 3 -70.38 13.87 -34.53
N PRO A 4 -69.12 13.84 -35.03
CA PRO A 4 -68.62 12.97 -36.10
C PRO A 4 -67.29 12.27 -35.79
N ILE A 5 -67.06 11.24 -36.61
CA ILE A 5 -65.84 10.44 -36.79
C ILE A 5 -64.78 11.31 -37.49
N ASN A 6 -63.56 11.35 -36.95
CA ASN A 6 -62.37 11.78 -37.70
C ASN A 6 -61.55 10.56 -38.10
N ASN A 7 -61.15 10.57 -39.38
CA ASN A 7 -60.59 9.47 -40.14
C ASN A 7 -59.16 9.83 -40.56
N ILE A 8 -58.29 8.81 -40.55
CA ILE A 8 -57.05 8.64 -41.35
C ILE A 8 -55.85 9.53 -41.01
N SER A 9 -54.75 8.92 -40.56
CA SER A 9 -53.70 8.45 -41.49
C SER A 9 -52.62 7.65 -40.77
N LEU A 10 -52.60 6.34 -41.03
CA LEU A 10 -51.52 5.42 -40.65
C LEU A 10 -50.39 5.56 -41.68
N THR A 11 -49.29 6.19 -41.28
CA THR A 11 -48.05 6.20 -42.05
C THR A 11 -47.20 5.00 -41.64
N ILE A 12 -47.18 3.98 -42.51
CA ILE A 12 -46.24 2.86 -42.47
C ILE A 12 -44.95 3.32 -43.15
N ILE A 13 -43.83 3.36 -42.43
CA ILE A 13 -42.48 3.51 -42.98
C ILE A 13 -41.54 2.52 -42.24
N PRO A 14 -40.61 1.87 -42.95
CA PRO A 14 -40.32 0.45 -42.80
C PRO A 14 -39.19 0.10 -41.84
N SER A 15 -39.22 -1.16 -41.38
CA SER A 15 -38.15 -1.86 -40.70
C SER A 15 -36.83 -1.74 -41.46
N SER A 16 -35.88 -1.00 -40.88
CA SER A 16 -34.49 -1.01 -41.31
C SER A 16 -33.74 -2.04 -40.47
N THR A 17 -33.42 -3.17 -41.08
CA THR A 17 -32.44 -4.13 -40.56
C THR A 17 -31.06 -3.51 -40.59
N THR A 18 -30.62 -2.93 -39.48
CA THR A 18 -29.21 -2.62 -39.25
C THR A 18 -28.53 -3.81 -38.58
N SER A 19 -27.84 -4.59 -39.40
CA SER A 19 -26.77 -5.48 -38.93
C SER A 19 -25.64 -4.61 -38.38
N THR A 20 -25.53 -4.51 -37.06
CA THR A 20 -24.37 -3.90 -36.40
C THR A 20 -23.60 -4.99 -35.67
N THR A 21 -22.61 -5.46 -36.41
CA THR A 21 -21.31 -6.01 -36.00
C THR A 21 -21.01 -5.94 -34.51
N LEU A 22 -20.77 -7.13 -33.92
CA LEU A 22 -20.12 -7.31 -32.63
C LEU A 22 -18.79 -6.51 -32.60
N PRO A 23 -18.46 -5.84 -31.49
CA PRO A 23 -17.15 -5.23 -31.33
C PRO A 23 -16.07 -6.34 -31.39
N ALA A 24 -15.09 -6.13 -32.26
CA ALA A 24 -13.93 -6.98 -32.39
C ALA A 24 -13.22 -7.12 -31.03
N ALA A 25 -12.93 -8.35 -30.64
CA ALA A 25 -12.10 -8.64 -29.48
C ALA A 25 -10.73 -7.93 -29.62
N PRO A 26 -10.17 -7.37 -28.54
CA PRO A 26 -8.84 -6.79 -28.59
C PRO A 26 -7.84 -7.87 -28.98
N PHE A 27 -7.04 -7.57 -30.01
CA PHE A 27 -5.91 -8.39 -30.45
C PHE A 27 -5.00 -8.70 -29.25
N ARG A 28 -5.01 -9.97 -28.82
CA ARG A 28 -4.02 -10.51 -27.90
C ARG A 28 -2.73 -10.71 -28.70
N PRO A 29 -1.60 -10.06 -28.36
CA PRO A 29 -0.32 -10.46 -28.91
C PRO A 29 -0.03 -11.91 -28.49
N PRO A 30 0.57 -12.74 -29.38
CA PRO A 30 0.96 -14.10 -29.01
C PRO A 30 1.98 -14.06 -27.86
N PRO A 31 1.96 -15.06 -26.96
CA PRO A 31 2.92 -15.15 -25.87
C PRO A 31 4.35 -15.24 -26.44
N PRO A 32 5.33 -14.56 -25.83
CA PRO A 32 6.73 -14.74 -26.20
C PRO A 32 7.12 -16.21 -25.96
N THR A 33 7.66 -16.83 -27.00
CA THR A 33 8.33 -18.13 -26.94
C THR A 33 9.35 -18.17 -25.81
N PRO A 34 9.42 -19.26 -25.01
CA PRO A 34 10.42 -19.37 -23.97
C PRO A 34 11.80 -19.53 -24.61
N SER A 35 12.63 -18.47 -24.51
CA SER A 35 14.05 -18.55 -24.81
C SER A 35 14.74 -19.53 -23.86
N GLU A 36 15.65 -20.28 -24.45
CA GLU A 36 16.38 -21.40 -23.87
C GLU A 36 16.97 -21.08 -22.49
N HIS A 37 16.60 -21.91 -21.52
CA HIS A 37 17.27 -22.00 -20.24
C HIS A 37 18.73 -22.39 -20.49
N SER A 38 19.65 -21.44 -20.33
CA SER A 38 21.04 -21.75 -20.07
C SER A 38 21.11 -22.43 -18.70
N THR A 39 21.09 -23.76 -18.70
CA THR A 39 21.39 -24.58 -17.53
C THR A 39 22.85 -24.37 -17.14
N LEU A 40 23.08 -23.52 -16.14
CA LEU A 40 24.32 -23.55 -15.38
C LEU A 40 24.36 -24.89 -14.64
N GLU A 41 25.03 -25.86 -15.23
CA GLU A 41 25.46 -27.11 -14.63
C GLU A 41 26.33 -26.80 -13.40
N ILE A 42 25.69 -26.63 -12.25
CA ILE A 42 26.36 -26.68 -10.95
C ILE A 42 26.79 -28.12 -10.74
N SER A 43 28.07 -28.37 -11.01
CA SER A 43 28.78 -29.59 -10.69
C SER A 43 28.63 -29.91 -9.21
N ARG A 44 27.63 -30.75 -8.90
CA ARG A 44 27.38 -31.30 -7.57
C ARG A 44 28.47 -32.32 -7.28
N ARG A 45 29.57 -31.89 -6.68
CA ARG A 45 30.54 -32.81 -6.06
C ARG A 45 29.80 -33.61 -4.98
N ARG A 46 29.44 -34.86 -5.30
CA ARG A 46 28.99 -35.84 -4.32
C ARG A 46 30.20 -36.19 -3.45
N THR A 47 30.32 -35.54 -2.29
CA THR A 47 31.21 -36.03 -1.24
C THR A 47 30.56 -37.27 -0.66
N THR A 48 30.97 -38.44 -1.14
CA THR A 48 30.70 -39.74 -0.51
C THR A 48 31.36 -39.74 0.86
N VAL A 49 30.57 -39.51 1.92
CA VAL A 49 30.99 -39.78 3.29
C VAL A 49 30.88 -41.29 3.50
N VAL A 50 32.02 -41.96 3.45
CA VAL A 50 32.12 -43.39 3.79
C VAL A 50 32.02 -43.50 5.31
N LEU A 51 30.87 -43.97 5.80
CA LEU A 51 30.70 -44.43 7.18
C LEU A 51 31.42 -45.77 7.33
N VAL A 52 32.59 -45.77 7.98
CA VAL A 52 33.21 -47.00 8.48
C VAL A 52 33.06 -46.99 10.00
N SER A 53 32.10 -47.78 10.50
CA SER A 53 31.96 -48.13 11.91
C SER A 53 32.82 -49.36 12.20
N PHE A 54 33.74 -49.28 13.18
CA PHE A 54 34.32 -50.47 13.81
C PHE A 54 34.79 -50.20 15.25
N ILE A 55 34.08 -50.92 16.16
CA ILE A 55 34.48 -51.57 17.42
C ILE A 55 34.74 -50.76 18.70
N THR A 56 34.04 -51.24 19.72
CA THR A 56 33.95 -50.91 21.15
C THR A 56 35.20 -51.21 21.99
N ALA A 57 35.54 -50.31 22.90
CA ALA A 57 36.12 -50.62 24.23
C ALA A 57 35.82 -49.47 25.22
N PRO A 58 35.42 -49.73 26.48
CA PRO A 58 35.01 -48.69 27.41
C PRO A 58 36.21 -48.15 28.18
N LEU A 59 36.56 -46.87 27.97
CA LEU A 59 37.52 -46.16 28.82
C LEU A 59 36.91 -44.83 29.29
N LEU A 60 36.56 -44.81 30.57
CA LEU A 60 36.54 -43.67 31.49
C LEU A 60 35.89 -42.37 30.99
N LEU A 61 34.66 -42.14 31.46
CA LEU A 61 33.95 -40.85 31.40
C LEU A 61 34.67 -39.78 32.23
N THR A 62 35.62 -39.07 31.63
CA THR A 62 35.98 -37.71 32.06
C THR A 62 35.24 -36.74 31.16
N VAL A 63 34.11 -36.20 31.64
CA VAL A 63 33.40 -35.08 30.99
C VAL A 63 34.27 -33.83 31.16
N SER A 64 35.25 -33.68 30.28
CA SER A 64 35.89 -32.39 30.04
C SER A 64 34.89 -31.56 29.27
N SER A 65 34.21 -30.62 29.95
CA SER A 65 33.45 -29.58 29.25
C SER A 65 34.38 -28.92 28.23
N PRO A 66 34.01 -28.86 26.94
CA PRO A 66 34.80 -28.07 26.01
C PRO A 66 34.86 -26.63 26.57
N PRO A 67 36.03 -25.98 26.56
CA PRO A 67 36.11 -24.58 26.95
C PRO A 67 35.08 -23.82 26.12
N ALA A 68 34.31 -22.94 26.79
CA ALA A 68 33.31 -22.11 26.15
C ALA A 68 33.93 -21.52 24.88
N ALA A 69 33.29 -21.76 23.73
CA ALA A 69 33.72 -21.18 22.48
C ALA A 69 33.64 -19.66 22.64
N SER A 70 34.78 -19.03 22.90
CA SER A 70 34.93 -17.59 22.82
C SER A 70 34.70 -17.21 21.37
N ALA A 71 33.45 -16.88 21.04
CA ALA A 71 33.11 -16.24 19.79
C ALA A 71 33.77 -14.87 19.83
N PHE A 72 34.96 -14.77 19.23
CA PHE A 72 35.56 -13.50 18.93
C PHE A 72 34.61 -12.78 17.97
N SER A 73 33.84 -11.83 18.50
CA SER A 73 33.27 -10.77 17.68
C SER A 73 34.44 -9.93 17.18
N LEU A 74 35.09 -10.40 16.11
CA LEU A 74 35.74 -9.48 15.16
C LEU A 74 34.74 -8.35 14.94
N GLY A 75 35.17 -7.09 15.04
CA GLY A 75 34.31 -5.89 15.03
C GLY A 75 33.45 -5.67 13.77
N ILE A 76 33.22 -6.70 12.98
CA ILE A 76 32.19 -6.82 11.97
C ILE A 76 30.84 -7.05 12.66
N SER A 77 30.03 -6.00 12.62
CA SER A 77 28.59 -6.00 12.84
C SER A 77 27.94 -7.29 12.28
N GLY A 78 27.15 -8.00 13.09
CA GLY A 78 26.52 -9.24 12.68
C GLY A 78 25.55 -9.04 11.51
N PRO A 79 25.10 -10.11 10.80
CA PRO A 79 24.21 -9.96 9.64
C PRO A 79 22.94 -9.14 9.91
N LYS A 80 22.37 -9.24 11.12
CA LYS A 80 21.20 -8.46 11.53
C LYS A 80 21.51 -6.97 11.68
N ASP A 81 22.64 -6.64 12.30
CA ASP A 81 23.06 -5.26 12.52
C ASP A 81 23.52 -4.60 11.21
N TRP A 82 24.15 -5.37 10.32
CA TRP A 82 24.42 -4.94 8.95
C TRP A 82 23.11 -4.61 8.19
N LEU A 83 22.06 -5.45 8.30
CA LEU A 83 20.76 -5.18 7.69
C LEU A 83 20.07 -3.94 8.28
N LYS A 84 20.18 -3.72 9.60
CA LYS A 84 19.70 -2.48 10.24
C LYS A 84 20.34 -1.25 9.60
N GLU A 85 21.66 -1.25 9.46
CA GLU A 85 22.40 -0.15 8.85
C GLU A 85 22.00 0.10 7.38
N GLN A 86 21.72 -0.97 6.62
CA GLN A 86 21.22 -0.82 5.24
C GLN A 86 19.82 -0.21 5.18
N LYS A 87 18.93 -0.56 6.11
CA LYS A 87 17.60 0.06 6.21
C LYS A 87 17.68 1.54 6.58
N LYS A 88 18.57 1.91 7.52
CA LYS A 88 18.84 3.32 7.84
C LYS A 88 19.30 4.11 6.62
N LYS A 89 20.26 3.58 5.86
CA LYS A 89 20.79 4.21 4.63
C LYS A 89 19.77 4.35 3.51
N SER A 90 18.82 3.44 3.43
CA SER A 90 17.75 3.45 2.41
C SER A 90 16.45 4.09 2.88
N SER A 91 16.40 4.60 4.12
CA SER A 91 15.21 5.19 4.75
C SER A 91 14.50 6.23 3.91
N ARG A 92 15.24 7.09 3.18
CA ARG A 92 14.66 8.09 2.27
C ARG A 92 13.64 7.52 1.27
N TYR A 93 13.84 6.27 0.81
CA TYR A 93 12.93 5.63 -0.13
C TYR A 93 11.66 5.10 0.55
N LEU A 94 11.74 4.76 1.85
CA LEU A 94 10.58 4.40 2.66
C LEU A 94 9.75 5.64 3.02
N LEU A 95 10.41 6.79 3.24
CA LEU A 95 9.75 8.04 3.60
C LEU A 95 9.17 8.79 2.40
N ALA A 96 9.70 8.59 1.18
CA ALA A 96 9.27 9.33 -0.01
C ALA A 96 7.75 9.29 -0.30
N PRO A 97 7.04 8.16 -0.15
CA PRO A 97 5.58 8.14 -0.33
C PRO A 97 4.81 8.92 0.74
N ILE A 98 5.36 9.02 1.95
CA ILE A 98 4.82 9.84 3.05
C ILE A 98 4.97 11.32 2.70
N ASP A 99 6.17 11.73 2.25
CA ASP A 99 6.41 13.10 1.77
C ASP A 99 5.50 13.47 0.60
N ALA A 100 5.32 12.56 -0.34
CA ALA A 100 4.40 12.78 -1.46
C ALA A 100 2.95 12.94 -0.99
N SER A 101 2.49 12.15 -0.01
CA SER A 101 1.16 12.30 0.58
C SER A 101 1.01 13.64 1.30
N ARG A 102 1.98 14.01 2.13
CA ARG A 102 2.05 15.29 2.83
C ARG A 102 1.97 16.47 1.87
N ASN A 103 2.70 16.42 0.76
CA ASN A 103 2.67 17.46 -0.25
C ASN A 103 1.30 17.57 -0.92
N SER A 104 0.65 16.44 -1.25
CA SER A 104 -0.73 16.45 -1.77
C SER A 104 -1.72 17.08 -0.78
N LEU A 105 -1.64 16.73 0.50
CA LEU A 105 -2.49 17.33 1.54
C LEU A 105 -2.21 18.83 1.71
N ARG A 106 -0.95 19.25 1.76
CA ARG A 106 -0.58 20.68 1.84
C ARG A 106 -1.08 21.46 0.63
N SER A 107 -0.98 20.92 -0.58
CA SER A 107 -1.54 21.54 -1.77
C SER A 107 -3.06 21.71 -1.67
N ALA A 108 -3.77 20.70 -1.16
CA ALA A 108 -5.21 20.79 -0.94
C ALA A 108 -5.56 21.85 0.12
N TYR A 109 -4.78 21.94 1.20
CA TYR A 109 -4.94 22.98 2.21
C TYR A 109 -4.79 24.39 1.61
N LEU A 110 -3.75 24.60 0.78
CA LEU A 110 -3.53 25.90 0.12
C LEU A 110 -4.71 26.30 -0.76
N LEU A 111 -5.31 25.36 -1.52
CA LEU A 111 -6.53 25.61 -2.28
C LEU A 111 -7.70 26.02 -1.38
N LEU A 112 -7.88 25.31 -0.26
CA LEU A 112 -8.92 25.61 0.72
C LEU A 112 -8.73 26.96 1.42
N THR A 113 -7.54 27.55 1.41
CA THR A 113 -7.26 28.87 1.99
C THR A 113 -7.32 30.04 1.01
N LYS A 114 -7.64 29.81 -0.27
CA LYS A 114 -7.86 30.89 -1.26
C LYS A 114 -8.97 31.87 -0.84
N GLY A 115 -9.00 33.07 -1.41
CA GLY A 115 -10.09 34.02 -1.18
C GLY A 115 -11.47 33.44 -1.58
N GLU A 116 -12.56 33.83 -0.90
CA GLU A 116 -13.91 33.32 -1.18
C GLU A 116 -14.36 33.52 -2.62
N THR A 117 -13.95 34.63 -3.24
CA THR A 117 -14.26 34.96 -4.64
C THR A 117 -13.42 34.17 -5.65
N GLU A 118 -12.34 33.55 -5.20
CA GLU A 118 -11.40 32.80 -6.04
C GLU A 118 -11.61 31.29 -5.95
N PHE A 119 -12.27 30.80 -4.89
CA PHE A 119 -12.50 29.38 -4.67
C PHE A 119 -13.77 28.93 -5.39
N GLY A 120 -13.60 28.10 -6.41
CA GLY A 120 -14.70 27.57 -7.21
C GLY A 120 -14.89 26.07 -7.11
N GLU A 121 -15.83 25.55 -7.90
CA GLU A 121 -16.09 24.11 -8.02
C GLU A 121 -14.88 23.33 -8.55
N ASN A 122 -14.11 23.92 -9.48
CA ASN A 122 -12.87 23.35 -10.01
C ASN A 122 -11.81 23.17 -8.90
N ASP A 123 -11.70 24.11 -7.96
CA ASP A 123 -10.77 23.97 -6.83
C ASP A 123 -11.22 22.86 -5.89
N LEU A 124 -12.53 22.74 -5.66
CA LEU A 124 -13.08 21.67 -4.84
C LEU A 124 -12.83 20.30 -5.47
N GLU A 125 -12.99 20.15 -6.79
CA GLU A 125 -12.63 18.94 -7.52
C GLU A 125 -11.14 18.60 -7.39
N GLU A 126 -10.25 19.59 -7.56
CA GLU A 126 -8.81 19.37 -7.39
C GLU A 126 -8.45 19.00 -5.94
N VAL A 127 -9.14 19.57 -4.94
CA VAL A 127 -9.03 19.17 -3.54
C VAL A 127 -9.39 17.68 -3.38
N ARG A 128 -10.49 17.21 -3.97
CA ARG A 128 -10.88 15.79 -3.90
C ARG A 128 -9.81 14.89 -4.52
N LYS A 129 -9.28 15.28 -5.68
CA LYS A 129 -8.22 14.55 -6.39
C LYS A 129 -6.93 14.50 -5.59
N LEU A 130 -6.52 15.59 -4.96
CA LEU A 130 -5.34 15.65 -4.10
C LEU A 130 -5.50 14.77 -2.85
N ILE A 131 -6.67 14.80 -2.21
CA ILE A 131 -6.97 13.95 -1.04
C ILE A 131 -6.97 12.46 -1.43
N THR A 132 -7.55 12.11 -2.58
CA THR A 132 -7.54 10.74 -3.11
C THR A 132 -6.12 10.26 -3.40
N SER A 133 -5.30 11.11 -4.03
CA SER A 133 -3.88 10.82 -4.32
C SER A 133 -3.05 10.65 -3.04
N ALA A 134 -3.36 11.42 -1.99
CA ALA A 134 -2.67 11.34 -0.71
C ALA A 134 -2.85 9.98 0.00
N ALA A 135 -3.90 9.22 -0.32
CA ALA A 135 -4.13 7.89 0.25
C ALA A 135 -3.21 6.78 -0.30
N ARG A 136 -2.46 7.01 -1.40
CA ARG A 136 -1.41 6.10 -1.93
C ARG A 136 -1.83 4.64 -2.03
N ASP A 137 -2.98 4.40 -2.66
CA ASP A 137 -3.58 3.08 -2.90
C ASP A 137 -4.05 2.34 -1.64
N CYS A 138 -4.09 3.03 -0.49
CA CYS A 138 -4.79 2.52 0.66
C CYS A 138 -6.30 2.60 0.41
N VAL A 139 -6.94 1.44 0.37
CA VAL A 139 -8.40 1.35 0.44
C VAL A 139 -8.79 1.83 1.83
N VAL A 140 -9.12 3.11 1.91
CA VAL A 140 -9.94 3.69 2.97
C VAL A 140 -11.13 2.76 3.12
N GLN A 141 -11.24 2.09 4.28
CA GLN A 141 -12.18 0.98 4.46
C GLN A 141 -13.60 1.40 4.12
N ASP A 142 -14.03 1.02 2.93
CA ASP A 142 -15.43 0.94 2.61
C ASP A 142 -16.01 -0.23 3.41
N ARG A 143 -17.17 -0.04 4.04
CA ARG A 143 -17.73 -0.95 5.07
C ARG A 143 -18.12 -2.35 4.55
N ASN A 144 -17.78 -2.69 3.32
CA ASN A 144 -18.11 -3.94 2.68
C ASN A 144 -17.01 -4.99 2.94
N ALA A 145 -17.34 -5.98 3.78
CA ALA A 145 -16.48 -7.09 4.20
C ALA A 145 -15.82 -7.87 3.03
N PHE A 146 -16.34 -7.75 1.81
CA PHE A 146 -15.79 -8.38 0.61
C PHE A 146 -14.48 -7.75 0.11
N VAL A 147 -14.35 -6.42 0.17
CA VAL A 147 -13.12 -5.71 -0.23
C VAL A 147 -12.03 -5.90 0.84
N ALA A 148 -12.43 -5.95 2.11
CA ALA A 148 -11.54 -6.32 3.21
C ALA A 148 -11.02 -7.77 3.09
N PHE A 149 -11.86 -8.71 2.62
CA PHE A 149 -11.45 -10.08 2.36
C PHE A 149 -10.42 -10.16 1.22
N GLN A 150 -10.64 -9.45 0.10
CA GLN A 150 -9.67 -9.40 -1.00
C GLN A 150 -8.34 -8.76 -0.60
N ALA A 151 -8.38 -7.69 0.20
CA ALA A 151 -7.18 -7.06 0.75
C ALA A 151 -6.41 -7.99 1.72
N ASN A 152 -7.11 -8.93 2.37
CA ASN A 152 -6.49 -9.94 3.23
C ASN A 152 -5.98 -11.18 2.47
N THR A 153 -6.41 -11.43 1.23
CA THR A 153 -6.05 -12.64 0.45
C THR A 153 -4.80 -12.51 -0.41
N GLY A 154 -3.80 -11.73 0.02
CA GLY A 154 -2.44 -11.79 -0.53
C GLY A 154 -2.03 -10.69 -1.51
N VAL A 155 -2.84 -9.64 -1.67
CA VAL A 155 -2.45 -8.41 -2.39
C VAL A 155 -2.69 -7.23 -1.46
N GLU A 156 -1.74 -6.98 -0.57
CA GLU A 156 -1.79 -5.78 0.26
C GLU A 156 -1.45 -4.57 -0.61
N VAL A 157 -2.45 -3.77 -0.95
CA VAL A 157 -2.31 -2.64 -1.89
C VAL A 157 -1.91 -1.33 -1.18
N CYS A 158 -2.15 -1.23 0.14
CA CYS A 158 -1.89 0.01 0.87
C CYS A 158 -0.40 0.29 1.03
N THR A 159 0.10 1.31 0.32
CA THR A 159 1.51 1.70 0.32
C THR A 159 2.06 1.94 1.74
N PHE A 160 1.31 2.61 2.62
CA PHE A 160 1.76 2.89 3.99
C PHE A 160 1.96 1.62 4.83
N ARG A 161 1.13 0.60 4.62
CA ARG A 161 1.26 -0.67 5.34
C ARG A 161 2.48 -1.45 4.85
N LEU A 162 2.75 -1.44 3.55
CA LEU A 162 3.97 -2.01 2.97
C LEU A 162 5.24 -1.32 3.50
N ILE A 163 5.21 0.00 3.62
CA ILE A 163 6.30 0.79 4.21
C ILE A 163 6.55 0.37 5.67
N LEU A 164 5.49 0.29 6.49
CA LEU A 164 5.60 -0.11 7.88
C LEU A 164 6.14 -1.54 8.02
N LYS A 165 5.60 -2.49 7.25
CA LYS A 165 6.09 -3.87 7.23
C LYS A 165 7.56 -3.96 6.86
N ASN A 166 8.01 -3.12 5.93
CA ASN A 166 9.43 -3.03 5.61
C ASN A 166 10.23 -2.47 6.79
N ALA A 167 9.85 -1.31 7.32
CA ALA A 167 10.56 -0.64 8.41
C ALA A 167 10.69 -1.54 9.65
N ALA A 168 9.61 -2.21 10.05
CA ALA A 168 9.55 -3.07 11.22
C ALA A 168 10.07 -4.51 10.99
N SER A 169 10.57 -4.85 9.79
CA SER A 169 10.88 -6.26 9.44
C SER A 169 12.03 -6.89 10.24
N LEU A 170 12.81 -6.09 10.97
CA LEU A 170 13.91 -6.58 11.83
C LEU A 170 13.53 -6.62 13.32
N LEU A 171 12.35 -6.09 13.66
CA LEU A 171 11.76 -6.10 14.99
C LEU A 171 10.99 -7.39 15.21
N GLY A 172 10.85 -7.79 16.48
CA GLY A 172 9.98 -8.92 16.84
C GLY A 172 8.50 -8.56 16.70
N ASP A 173 7.64 -9.57 16.55
CA ASP A 173 6.20 -9.33 16.40
C ASP A 173 5.53 -8.68 17.62
N LYS A 174 6.14 -8.82 18.80
CA LYS A 174 5.67 -8.21 20.06
C LYS A 174 6.54 -7.04 20.50
N ASP A 175 7.38 -6.52 19.60
CA ASP A 175 8.21 -5.36 19.88
C ASP A 175 7.32 -4.12 20.10
N PRO A 176 7.47 -3.38 21.22
CA PRO A 176 6.62 -2.24 21.51
C PRO A 176 6.70 -1.15 20.44
N ILE A 177 7.86 -0.96 19.81
CA ILE A 177 8.05 0.05 18.75
C ILE A 177 7.21 -0.32 17.52
N LYS A 178 7.23 -1.61 17.14
CA LYS A 178 6.41 -2.13 16.04
C LYS A 178 4.92 -1.95 16.32
N LEU A 179 4.47 -2.34 17.52
CA LEU A 179 3.06 -2.24 17.92
C LEU A 179 2.58 -0.78 17.96
N GLU A 180 3.42 0.13 18.46
CA GLU A 180 3.10 1.56 18.47
C GLU A 180 3.00 2.11 17.03
N ALA A 181 3.93 1.75 16.14
CA ALA A 181 3.89 2.18 14.75
C ALA A 181 2.66 1.62 13.99
N GLU A 182 2.23 0.40 14.30
CA GLU A 182 0.98 -0.19 13.76
C GLU A 182 -0.28 0.56 14.25
N ALA A 183 -0.29 1.02 15.51
CA ALA A 183 -1.36 1.86 16.03
C ALA A 183 -1.39 3.21 15.29
N LYS A 184 -0.23 3.88 15.14
CA LYS A 184 -0.12 5.15 14.40
C LYS A 184 -0.56 5.02 12.93
N LEU A 185 -0.23 3.90 12.27
CA LEU A 185 -0.74 3.60 10.93
C LEU A 185 -2.27 3.51 10.92
N THR A 186 -2.84 2.80 11.88
CA THR A 186 -4.30 2.64 11.97
C THR A 186 -5.01 3.97 12.17
N ASP A 187 -4.46 4.83 13.03
CA ASP A 187 -4.99 6.16 13.29
C ASP A 187 -4.90 7.06 12.05
N MET A 188 -3.76 7.07 11.37
CA MET A 188 -3.59 7.81 10.12
C MET A 188 -4.56 7.35 9.02
N LEU A 189 -4.74 6.04 8.84
CA LEU A 189 -5.69 5.51 7.86
C LEU A 189 -7.14 5.91 8.21
N ARG A 190 -7.49 5.97 9.50
CA ARG A 190 -8.80 6.45 9.95
C ARG A 190 -8.98 7.94 9.69
N SER A 191 -7.96 8.76 9.91
CA SER A 191 -8.01 10.20 9.60
C SER A 191 -8.16 10.47 8.12
N LEU A 192 -7.42 9.75 7.26
CA LEU A 192 -7.57 9.83 5.80
C LEU A 192 -8.95 9.37 5.34
N ALA A 193 -9.50 8.33 5.97
CA ALA A 193 -10.85 7.86 5.72
C ALA A 193 -11.89 8.93 6.02
N SER A 194 -11.86 9.46 7.24
CA SER A 194 -12.77 10.52 7.67
C SER A 194 -12.65 11.77 6.81
N LEU A 195 -11.43 12.14 6.38
CA LEU A 195 -11.22 13.27 5.47
C LEU A 195 -11.86 13.01 4.10
N SER A 196 -11.72 11.80 3.56
CA SER A 196 -12.33 11.41 2.29
C SER A 196 -13.86 11.48 2.38
N ASP A 197 -14.46 10.93 3.44
CA ASP A 197 -15.89 10.96 3.68
C ASP A 197 -16.42 12.40 3.74
N ILE A 198 -15.81 13.26 4.57
CA ILE A 198 -16.19 14.67 4.70
C ILE A 198 -16.09 15.39 3.35
N THR A 199 -15.06 15.10 2.57
CA THR A 199 -14.82 15.74 1.26
C THR A 199 -15.85 15.29 0.21
N ASN A 200 -16.31 14.05 0.28
CA ASN A 200 -17.30 13.47 -0.64
C ASN A 200 -18.73 13.90 -0.27
N GLU A 201 -19.04 14.14 1.00
CA GLU A 201 -20.35 14.64 1.45
C GLU A 201 -20.63 16.08 0.99
N ILE A 202 -19.59 16.87 0.76
CA ILE A 202 -19.74 18.29 0.40
C ILE A 202 -20.11 18.41 -1.08
N SER A 203 -21.28 18.99 -1.35
CA SER A 203 -21.79 19.23 -2.71
C SER A 203 -21.58 20.68 -3.20
N ALA A 204 -21.21 21.62 -2.32
CA ALA A 204 -21.07 23.03 -2.67
C ALA A 204 -19.84 23.70 -2.01
N PRO A 205 -19.12 24.60 -2.73
CA PRO A 205 -17.90 25.26 -2.26
C PRO A 205 -18.17 26.44 -1.30
N VAL A 206 -18.98 26.21 -0.25
CA VAL A 206 -19.35 27.23 0.75
C VAL A 206 -18.28 27.31 1.86
N SER A 207 -18.10 28.49 2.48
CA SER A 207 -17.09 28.75 3.52
C SER A 207 -17.10 27.73 4.67
N ASP A 208 -18.28 27.41 5.24
CA ASP A 208 -18.41 26.43 6.33
C ASP A 208 -17.90 25.03 5.92
N ASN A 209 -18.23 24.60 4.71
CA ASN A 209 -17.77 23.32 4.16
C ASN A 209 -16.25 23.32 3.99
N ARG A 210 -15.68 24.41 3.48
CA ARG A 210 -14.23 24.56 3.31
C ARG A 210 -13.51 24.49 4.65
N GLN A 211 -14.04 25.15 5.67
CA GLN A 211 -13.47 25.13 7.01
C GLN A 211 -13.51 23.73 7.63
N LYS A 212 -14.60 22.99 7.44
CA LYS A 212 -14.74 21.60 7.88
C LYS A 212 -13.69 20.68 7.23
N VAL A 213 -13.49 20.78 5.91
CA VAL A 213 -12.45 20.01 5.19
C VAL A 213 -11.06 20.42 5.65
N ALA A 214 -10.80 21.72 5.80
CA ALA A 214 -9.49 22.23 6.23
C ALA A 214 -9.10 21.74 7.63
N SER A 215 -10.07 21.66 8.56
CA SER A 215 -9.88 21.08 9.88
C SER A 215 -9.53 19.60 9.80
N ALA A 216 -10.35 18.80 9.11
CA ALA A 216 -10.10 17.36 8.94
C ALA A 216 -8.78 17.07 8.21
N LEU A 217 -8.37 17.93 7.29
CA LEU A 217 -7.10 17.84 6.58
C LEU A 217 -5.93 18.09 7.53
N THR A 218 -6.05 19.05 8.44
CA THR A 218 -5.05 19.32 9.48
C THR A 218 -4.89 18.11 10.41
N ASP A 219 -5.99 17.46 10.80
CA ASP A 219 -5.96 16.22 11.59
C ASP A 219 -5.27 15.08 10.81
N ALA A 220 -5.54 14.97 9.51
CA ALA A 220 -4.88 14.00 8.65
C ALA A 220 -3.36 14.25 8.54
N LEU A 221 -2.93 15.51 8.35
CA LEU A 221 -1.51 15.89 8.35
C LEU A 221 -0.83 15.53 9.68
N TYR A 222 -1.46 15.86 10.81
CA TYR A 222 -0.94 15.52 12.13
C TYR A 222 -0.77 14.00 12.32
N SER A 223 -1.77 13.21 11.90
CA SER A 223 -1.69 11.75 11.96
C SER A 223 -0.63 11.16 11.02
N LEU A 224 -0.41 11.76 9.85
CA LEU A 224 0.63 11.38 8.90
C LEU A 224 2.04 11.65 9.46
N ASP A 225 2.23 12.78 10.12
CA ASP A 225 3.50 13.11 10.79
C ASP A 225 3.79 12.16 11.95
N ASN A 226 2.77 11.77 12.73
CA ASN A 226 2.92 10.74 13.76
C ASN A 226 3.27 9.38 13.16
N PHE A 227 2.59 8.96 12.09
CA PHE A 227 2.93 7.73 11.38
C PHE A 227 4.37 7.75 10.87
N GLU A 228 4.82 8.85 10.27
CA GLU A 228 6.22 9.03 9.86
C GLU A 228 7.18 8.82 11.03
N GLN A 229 6.86 9.40 12.19
CA GLN A 229 7.68 9.21 13.38
C GLN A 229 7.75 7.73 13.78
N GLY A 230 6.63 7.00 13.74
CA GLY A 230 6.63 5.54 13.99
C GLY A 230 7.52 4.75 13.01
N ILE A 231 7.60 5.18 11.74
CA ILE A 231 8.54 4.60 10.76
C ILE A 231 9.98 4.91 11.14
N LYS A 232 10.27 6.16 11.52
CA LYS A 232 11.61 6.57 11.96
C LYS A 232 12.05 5.82 13.21
N ASP A 233 11.15 5.63 14.18
CA ASP A 233 11.38 4.88 15.41
C ASP A 233 11.72 3.41 15.08
N CYS A 234 10.98 2.77 14.17
CA CYS A 234 11.29 1.41 13.69
C CYS A 234 12.67 1.30 13.02
N LEU A 235 13.11 2.38 12.37
CA LEU A 235 14.39 2.48 11.69
C LEU A 235 15.51 2.99 12.60
N GLU A 236 15.23 3.44 13.82
CA GLU A 236 16.16 4.11 14.73
C GLU A 236 16.89 5.31 14.06
N ILE A 237 16.14 6.21 13.42
CA ILE A 237 16.63 7.45 12.74
C ILE A 237 15.91 8.71 13.19
#